data_AF-A0A6L9Y2B4-F1
#
_entry.id   AF-A0A6L9Y2B4-F1
#
_cell.length_a   1.000
_cell.length_b   1.000
_cell.length_c   1.000
_cell.angle_alpha   90.00
_cell.angle_beta   90.00
_cell.angle_gamma   90.00
#
_symmetry.space_group_name_H-M   'P 1'
#
loop_
_entity.id
_entity.type
_entity.pdbx_description
1 polymer ?
#
loop_
_entity_poly.entity_id
_entity_poly.type
_entity_poly.pdbx_seq_one_letter_code
_entity_poly.pdbx_strand_id
1 'polypeptide(L)'
;MSDAPTLSEAAQQFIDDMTAAGAPARADGPRILYDVVPVNGALARQVVTTGVSISEVESWPAVPPHWIHLPDTVRFEQTNIDSTDCAPGFVRHSRDYNYTDTSMQPARAWLSHVRGFLSIAILGEA
;
A
#
# COMPACT_ATOMS: atom_id res chain seq x y z
N MET A 1 20.58 -21.79 7.04
CA MET A 1 19.54 -22.05 6.03
C MET A 1 18.47 -21.01 6.29
N SER A 2 18.29 -20.05 5.38
CA SER A 2 17.28 -19.02 5.56
C SER A 2 15.94 -19.60 5.13
N ASP A 3 15.05 -19.87 6.09
CA ASP A 3 13.62 -19.99 5.82
C ASP A 3 13.15 -18.59 5.41
N ALA A 4 13.26 -18.28 4.11
CA ALA A 4 12.44 -17.20 3.57
C ALA A 4 10.99 -17.67 3.77
N PRO A 5 10.14 -16.91 4.50
CA PRO A 5 8.76 -17.31 4.68
C PRO A 5 8.13 -17.50 3.31
N THR A 6 7.62 -18.71 3.05
CA THR A 6 6.87 -19.01 1.83
C THR A 6 5.62 -18.15 1.84
N LEU A 7 5.54 -17.22 0.88
CA LEU A 7 4.36 -16.38 0.70
C LEU A 7 3.16 -17.24 0.28
N SER A 8 1.96 -16.83 0.69
CA SER A 8 0.72 -17.40 0.13
C SER A 8 0.62 -17.09 -1.36
N GLU A 9 -0.17 -17.88 -2.09
CA GLU A 9 -0.43 -17.63 -3.52
C GLU A 9 -1.05 -16.24 -3.73
N ALA A 10 -1.94 -15.80 -2.83
CA ALA A 10 -2.57 -14.49 -2.89
C ALA A 10 -1.55 -13.35 -2.67
N ALA A 11 -0.64 -13.50 -1.69
CA ALA A 11 0.42 -12.52 -1.45
C ALA A 11 1.39 -12.43 -2.63
N GLN A 12 1.75 -13.57 -3.23
CA GLN A 12 2.57 -13.57 -4.44
C GLN A 12 1.84 -12.92 -5.62
N GLN A 13 0.55 -13.23 -5.80
CA GLN A 13 -0.28 -12.61 -6.84
C GLN A 13 -0.36 -11.09 -6.68
N PHE A 14 -0.51 -10.58 -5.45
CA PHE A 14 -0.49 -9.14 -5.19
C PHE A 14 0.84 -8.51 -5.63
N ILE A 15 1.97 -9.13 -5.30
CA ILE A 15 3.30 -8.65 -5.72
C ILE A 15 3.42 -8.59 -7.24
N ASP A 16 3.00 -9.66 -7.92
CA ASP A 16 3.09 -9.78 -9.37
C ASP A 16 2.18 -8.74 -10.05
N ASP A 17 0.96 -8.57 -9.54
CA ASP A 17 -0.03 -7.61 -10.03
C ASP A 17 0.44 -6.16 -9.88
N MET A 18 0.99 -5.78 -8.71
CA MET A 18 1.55 -4.44 -8.51
C MET A 18 2.73 -4.18 -9.45
N THR A 19 3.63 -5.16 -9.56
CA THR A 19 4.81 -5.07 -10.43
C THR A 19 4.40 -4.92 -11.90
N ALA A 20 3.44 -5.72 -12.37
CA ALA A 20 2.88 -5.62 -13.72
C ALA A 20 2.15 -4.29 -13.97
N ALA A 21 1.58 -3.68 -12.92
CA ALA A 21 0.95 -2.36 -12.98
C ALA A 21 1.95 -1.19 -12.88
N GLY A 22 3.25 -1.46 -12.80
CA GLY A 22 4.32 -0.46 -12.77
C GLY A 22 4.68 0.06 -11.38
N ALA A 23 4.28 -0.65 -10.32
CA ALA A 23 4.69 -0.40 -8.94
C ALA A 23 5.46 -1.65 -8.43
N PRO A 24 6.79 -1.74 -8.65
CA PRO A 24 7.57 -2.89 -8.22
C PRO A 24 7.34 -3.20 -6.75
N ALA A 25 6.89 -4.43 -6.47
CA ALA A 25 6.52 -4.88 -5.13
C ALA A 25 7.46 -5.98 -4.64
N ARG A 26 7.59 -6.10 -3.32
CA ARG A 26 8.38 -7.17 -2.68
C ARG A 26 7.86 -7.46 -1.28
N ALA A 27 8.04 -8.69 -0.81
CA ALA A 27 7.86 -9.01 0.59
C ALA A 27 8.97 -8.36 1.45
N ASP A 28 8.59 -7.94 2.65
CA ASP A 28 9.45 -7.33 3.66
C ASP A 28 8.94 -7.72 5.06
N GLY A 29 9.35 -8.88 5.56
CA GLY A 29 8.82 -9.41 6.82
C GLY A 29 7.30 -9.67 6.74
N PRO A 30 6.46 -9.13 7.65
CA PRO A 30 5.02 -9.37 7.67
C PRO A 30 4.23 -8.50 6.67
N ARG A 31 4.90 -7.71 5.82
CA ARG A 31 4.28 -6.77 4.89
C ARG A 31 4.81 -6.93 3.46
N ILE A 32 4.09 -6.35 2.52
CA ILE A 32 4.52 -6.17 1.13
C ILE A 32 4.75 -4.68 0.93
N LEU A 33 5.93 -4.31 0.42
CA LEU A 33 6.29 -2.93 0.07
C LEU A 33 6.22 -2.72 -1.44
N TYR A 34 5.71 -1.56 -1.85
CA TYR A 34 5.65 -1.11 -3.25
C TYR A 34 5.71 0.41 -3.33
N ASP A 35 6.25 0.93 -4.42
CA ASP A 35 6.44 2.36 -4.60
C ASP A 35 5.29 3.00 -5.38
N VAL A 36 4.82 4.14 -4.89
CA VAL A 36 3.78 4.96 -5.53
C VAL A 36 4.30 6.36 -5.77
N VAL A 37 4.04 6.90 -6.96
CA VAL A 37 4.28 8.30 -7.30
C VAL A 37 2.94 9.03 -7.39
N PRO A 38 2.59 9.89 -6.40
CA PRO A 38 1.40 10.74 -6.47
C PRO A 38 1.53 11.77 -7.59
N VAL A 39 0.43 12.04 -8.28
CA VAL A 39 0.40 13.02 -9.38
C VAL A 39 0.05 14.44 -8.91
N ASN A 40 -0.50 14.58 -7.70
CA ASN A 40 -0.93 15.85 -7.11
C ASN A 40 -0.73 15.81 -5.58
N GLY A 41 -0.93 16.95 -4.91
CA GLY A 41 -0.78 17.10 -3.46
C GLY A 41 0.64 17.43 -3.03
N ALA A 42 0.89 17.44 -1.71
CA ALA A 42 2.18 17.86 -1.14
C ALA A 42 3.34 16.91 -1.48
N LEU A 43 3.03 15.66 -1.83
CA LEU A 43 3.98 14.62 -2.24
C LEU A 43 4.03 14.42 -3.77
N ALA A 44 3.48 15.35 -4.56
CA ALA A 44 3.44 15.22 -6.02
C ALA A 44 4.84 14.99 -6.61
N ARG A 45 4.94 14.01 -7.53
CA ARG A 45 6.17 13.60 -8.23
C ARG A 45 7.27 13.04 -7.33
N GLN A 46 6.99 12.82 -6.04
CA GLN A 46 7.91 12.14 -5.13
C GLN A 46 7.60 10.65 -5.10
N VAL A 47 8.63 9.83 -4.97
CA VAL A 47 8.47 8.40 -4.71
C VAL A 47 8.12 8.23 -3.25
N VAL A 48 6.96 7.62 -2.99
CA VAL A 48 6.53 7.24 -1.65
C VAL A 48 6.57 5.72 -1.58
N THR A 49 7.42 5.18 -0.72
CA THR A 49 7.38 3.75 -0.40
C THR A 49 6.17 3.48 0.47
N THR A 50 5.27 2.66 -0.04
CA THR A 50 4.03 2.25 0.60
C THR A 50 4.09 0.77 0.93
N GLY A 51 3.14 0.29 1.73
CA GLY A 51 2.98 -1.13 1.95
C GLY A 51 1.60 -1.54 2.42
N VAL A 52 1.42 -2.84 2.58
CA VAL A 52 0.21 -3.50 3.13
C VAL A 52 0.65 -4.70 3.95
N SER A 53 -0.12 -5.08 4.97
CA SER A 53 0.11 -6.34 5.70
C SER A 53 -0.13 -7.54 4.77
N ILE A 54 0.70 -8.58 4.88
CA ILE A 54 0.49 -9.84 4.15
C ILE A 54 -0.86 -10.47 4.52
N SER A 55 -1.25 -10.38 5.79
CA SER A 55 -2.53 -10.89 6.29
C SER A 55 -3.76 -10.22 5.65
N GLU A 56 -3.62 -9.01 5.10
CA GLU A 56 -4.72 -8.30 4.44
C GLU A 56 -4.87 -8.65 2.95
N VAL A 57 -3.82 -9.18 2.31
CA VAL A 57 -3.86 -9.55 0.88
C VAL A 57 -4.30 -11.00 0.66
N GLU A 58 -4.61 -11.75 1.70
CA GLU A 58 -5.02 -13.17 1.59
C GLU A 58 -6.30 -13.38 0.76
N SER A 59 -7.11 -12.34 0.58
CA SER A 59 -8.31 -12.35 -0.28
C SER A 59 -8.11 -11.62 -1.60
N TRP A 60 -6.89 -11.21 -1.94
CA TRP A 60 -6.56 -10.59 -3.22
C TRP A 60 -6.72 -11.60 -4.37
N PRO A 61 -7.27 -11.20 -5.54
CA PRO A 61 -7.73 -9.87 -5.89
C PRO A 61 -9.16 -9.54 -5.47
N ALA A 62 -9.94 -10.50 -4.96
CA ALA A 62 -11.37 -10.35 -4.69
C ALA A 62 -11.71 -9.27 -3.65
N VAL A 63 -10.83 -9.05 -2.67
CA VAL A 63 -10.96 -8.02 -1.64
C VAL A 63 -9.64 -7.24 -1.56
N PRO A 64 -9.67 -5.90 -1.66
CA PRO A 64 -8.46 -5.10 -1.49
C PRO A 64 -8.07 -4.99 0.00
N PRO A 65 -6.80 -4.69 0.31
CA PRO A 65 -6.37 -4.37 1.67
C PRO A 65 -7.08 -3.15 2.22
N HIS A 66 -7.29 -3.10 3.54
CA HIS A 66 -7.97 -1.98 4.21
C HIS A 66 -6.97 -0.97 4.83
N TRP A 67 -5.78 -1.43 5.24
CA TRP A 67 -4.74 -0.54 5.75
C TRP A 67 -3.60 -0.33 4.75
N ILE A 68 -3.12 0.92 4.68
CA ILE A 68 -1.98 1.33 3.86
C ILE A 68 -0.85 1.77 4.78
N HIS A 69 0.29 1.12 4.67
CA HIS A 69 1.50 1.44 5.42
C HIS A 69 2.20 2.60 4.71
N LEU A 70 2.50 3.66 5.45
CA LEU A 70 3.17 4.86 4.95
C LEU A 70 4.28 5.26 5.93
N PRO A 71 5.31 6.00 5.45
CA PRO A 71 6.29 6.61 6.34
C PRO A 71 5.57 7.52 7.36
N ASP A 72 6.03 7.54 8.61
CA ASP A 72 5.45 8.36 9.69
C ASP A 72 5.54 9.89 9.47
N THR A 73 6.32 10.31 8.48
CA THR A 73 6.39 11.68 7.96
C THR A 73 5.21 12.04 7.06
N VAL A 74 4.50 11.04 6.50
CA VAL A 74 3.29 11.23 5.70
C VAL A 74 2.09 11.31 6.64
N ARG A 75 1.49 12.51 6.74
CA ARG A 75 0.39 12.78 7.67
C ARG A 75 -0.88 13.15 6.94
N PHE A 76 -2.00 13.06 7.66
CA PHE A 76 -3.32 13.45 7.18
C PHE A 76 -4.07 14.14 8.32
N GLU A 77 -4.98 15.05 8.00
CA GLU A 77 -5.78 15.75 9.02
C GLU A 77 -6.65 14.80 9.84
N GLN A 78 -7.26 13.81 9.19
CA GLN A 78 -8.16 12.85 9.85
C GLN A 78 -8.01 11.45 9.27
N THR A 79 -7.44 10.53 10.05
CA THR A 79 -7.33 9.11 9.70
C THR A 79 -7.14 8.28 10.95
N ASN A 80 -7.69 7.08 10.97
CA ASN A 80 -7.29 6.12 12.00
C ASN A 80 -5.87 5.66 11.67
N ILE A 81 -5.04 5.53 12.70
CA ILE A 81 -3.66 5.07 12.60
C ILE A 81 -3.38 3.99 13.64
N ASP A 82 -2.55 3.03 13.29
CA ASP A 82 -1.85 2.17 14.24
C ASP A 82 -0.46 1.78 13.69
N SER A 83 0.24 0.87 14.38
CA SER A 83 1.58 0.39 14.01
C SER A 83 1.68 -1.12 13.84
N THR A 84 0.57 -1.84 13.67
CA THR A 84 0.60 -3.30 13.48
C THR A 84 1.27 -3.65 12.16
N ASP A 85 2.12 -4.68 12.18
CA ASP A 85 2.93 -5.17 11.04
C ASP A 85 3.79 -4.07 10.35
N CYS A 86 3.99 -2.93 11.01
CA CYS A 86 4.83 -1.84 10.52
C CYS A 86 6.25 -1.98 11.05
N ALA A 87 7.24 -1.82 10.17
CA ALA A 87 8.61 -1.61 10.61
C ALA A 87 8.76 -0.21 11.25
N PRO A 88 9.81 0.03 12.05
CA PRO A 88 10.10 1.37 12.56
C PRO A 88 10.12 2.44 11.46
N GLY A 89 9.55 3.61 11.74
CA GLY A 89 9.39 4.71 10.77
C GLY A 89 8.16 4.58 9.85
N PHE A 90 7.32 3.56 10.05
CA PHE A 90 6.05 3.41 9.35
C PHE A 90 4.88 3.38 10.34
N VAL A 91 3.75 3.91 9.86
CA VAL A 91 2.43 3.74 10.46
C VAL A 91 1.48 3.28 9.37
N ARG A 92 0.38 2.63 9.75
CA ARG A 92 -0.65 2.27 8.78
C ARG A 92 -1.91 3.09 8.98
N HIS A 93 -2.54 3.44 7.87
CA HIS A 93 -3.72 4.29 7.80
C HIS A 93 -4.91 3.49 7.26
N SER A 94 -6.03 3.55 7.96
CA SER A 94 -7.25 2.87 7.54
C SER A 94 -7.92 3.70 6.46
N ARG A 95 -8.12 3.08 5.30
CA ARG A 95 -8.87 3.66 4.19
C ARG A 95 -9.72 2.60 3.53
N ASP A 96 -11.02 2.76 3.71
CA ASP A 96 -11.99 1.94 3.00
C ASP A 96 -11.86 2.18 1.50
N TYR A 97 -11.70 1.07 0.80
CA TYR A 97 -11.71 1.01 -0.64
C TYR A 97 -12.49 -0.23 -1.07
N ASN A 98 -13.50 -0.01 -1.88
CA ASN A 98 -14.20 -1.07 -2.59
C ASN A 98 -14.09 -0.74 -4.07
N TYR A 99 -13.57 -1.67 -4.88
CA TYR A 99 -13.65 -1.52 -6.33
C TYR A 99 -14.95 -2.18 -6.79
N THR A 100 -15.92 -1.38 -7.22
CA THR A 100 -17.19 -1.86 -7.80
C THR A 100 -17.15 -1.93 -9.32
N ASP A 101 -16.14 -1.30 -9.92
CA ASP A 101 -15.90 -1.31 -11.36
C ASP A 101 -14.92 -2.42 -11.74
N THR A 102 -15.44 -3.46 -12.39
CA THR A 102 -14.66 -4.62 -12.87
C THR A 102 -14.05 -4.40 -14.25
N SER A 103 -14.28 -3.23 -14.89
CA SER A 103 -13.65 -2.89 -16.18
C SER A 103 -12.17 -2.53 -16.05
N MET A 104 -11.72 -2.21 -14.83
CA MET A 104 -10.33 -1.91 -14.52
C MET A 104 -9.64 -3.10 -13.84
N GLN A 105 -8.38 -3.35 -14.20
CA GLN A 105 -7.54 -4.32 -13.48
C GLN A 105 -7.44 -3.92 -11.99
N PRO A 106 -7.68 -4.84 -11.03
CA PRO A 106 -7.66 -4.54 -9.60
C PRO A 106 -6.42 -3.79 -9.14
N ALA A 107 -5.25 -4.16 -9.66
CA ALA A 107 -3.98 -3.51 -9.36
C ALA A 107 -3.96 -2.02 -9.72
N ARG A 108 -4.46 -1.67 -10.90
CA ARG A 108 -4.53 -0.27 -11.36
C ARG A 108 -5.55 0.52 -10.55
N ALA A 109 -6.65 -0.12 -10.18
CA ALA A 109 -7.69 0.47 -9.35
C ALA A 109 -7.15 0.77 -7.95
N TRP A 110 -6.47 -0.20 -7.33
CA TRP A 110 -5.76 -0.05 -6.06
C TRP A 110 -4.70 1.07 -6.10
N LEU A 111 -3.80 1.07 -7.08
CA LEU A 111 -2.79 2.12 -7.20
C LEU A 111 -3.41 3.51 -7.41
N SER A 112 -4.54 3.60 -8.12
CA SER A 112 -5.27 4.86 -8.27
C SER A 112 -5.88 5.32 -6.95
N HIS A 113 -6.43 4.39 -6.15
CA HIS A 113 -6.89 4.67 -4.79
C HIS A 113 -5.75 5.18 -3.90
N VAL A 114 -4.61 4.49 -3.83
CA VAL A 114 -3.47 4.91 -3.01
C VAL A 114 -2.92 6.27 -3.45
N ARG A 115 -2.83 6.53 -4.76
CA ARG A 115 -2.45 7.87 -5.27
C ARG A 115 -3.44 8.95 -4.86
N GLY A 116 -4.74 8.66 -4.93
CA GLY A 116 -5.80 9.57 -4.46
C GLY A 116 -5.65 9.87 -2.97
N PHE A 117 -5.39 8.84 -2.17
CA PHE A 117 -5.14 9.02 -0.75
C PHE A 117 -3.89 9.87 -0.47
N LEU A 118 -2.75 9.57 -1.11
CA LEU A 118 -1.53 10.36 -0.97
C LEU A 118 -1.68 11.82 -1.44
N SER A 119 -2.60 12.11 -2.36
CA SER A 119 -2.85 13.48 -2.83
C SER A 119 -3.42 14.42 -1.76
N ILE A 120 -4.01 13.86 -0.69
CA ILE A 120 -4.53 14.62 0.46
C ILE A 120 -3.57 14.61 1.66
N ALA A 121 -2.36 14.08 1.49
CA ALA A 121 -1.35 14.10 2.53
C ALA A 121 -0.87 15.53 2.83
N ILE A 122 -0.61 15.78 4.10
CA ILE A 122 0.06 16.98 4.61
C ILE A 122 1.48 16.60 5.03
N LEU A 123 2.44 17.50 4.76
CA LEU A 123 3.81 17.32 5.22
C LEU A 123 3.86 17.60 6.73
N GLY A 124 4.46 16.68 7.50
CA GLY A 124 4.87 17.00 8.86
C GLY A 124 6.02 18.01 8.83
N GLU A 125 6.03 18.97 9.77
CA GLU A 125 7.21 19.80 10.02
C GLU A 125 8.37 18.89 10.47
N ALA A 126 9.57 19.15 9.94
CA ALA A 126 10.80 18.39 10.22
C ALA A 126 11.37 18.65 11.62
#